data_AF-A0A8H7TSH1-F1
#
_entry.id   AF-A0A8H7TSH1-F1
#
_cell.length_a   1.000
_cell.length_b   1.000
_cell.length_c   1.000
_cell.angle_alpha   90.00
_cell.angle_beta   90.00
_cell.angle_gamma   90.00
#
_symmetry.space_group_name_H-M   'P 1'
#
loop_
_entity.id
_entity.type
_entity.pdbx_description
1 polymer ?
#
loop_
_entity_poly.entity_id
_entity_poly.type
_entity_poly.pdbx_seq_one_letter_code
_entity_poly.pdbx_strand_id
1 'polypeptide(L)'
;MNRNEGILFFNHPIAGSRNSHLGFFVALRLLGSAIICIIFLSALIIKASPLLCPLICGRETLPDSPPSSPAAILPASCHSHNDYWRERPLFSALEAGCVGVEADVWPYKDELFVAHGLDTIVPNRTLKSMYLNPLLQQLDGTGRSPSSLPATTPRGLYKSRPTQTLVLLVDFKSHPEKTWSLLMRELEPLRRSMLLTSYVSNQKIIRPITVVVTGDIPAYLLNQDESAESRDVFLDAPLSNVQSGLYDAANSHWASMSLAKLVGSVSSSGFSSLQLAKIRSQVRSAHDHGLQVRFWKLPTWPIGLRNKIWASLREEGVDILNTDDLQNAANALREDATSQ
;
A
#
# COMPACT_ATOMS: atom_id res chain seq x y z
N MET A 1 -89.95 -38.24 15.30
CA MET A 1 -89.98 -39.36 16.26
C MET A 1 -88.56 -39.53 16.81
N ASN A 2 -88.39 -39.30 18.13
CA ASN A 2 -87.54 -40.00 19.12
C ASN A 2 -86.22 -40.65 18.66
N ARG A 3 -85.07 -40.65 19.37
CA ARG A 3 -84.60 -40.26 20.73
C ARG A 3 -83.05 -40.25 20.65
N ASN A 4 -82.33 -39.30 21.26
CA ASN A 4 -81.54 -39.46 22.51
C ASN A 4 -80.91 -40.84 22.79
N GLU A 5 -79.57 -40.91 22.87
CA GLU A 5 -78.68 -41.15 24.04
C GLU A 5 -77.26 -40.68 23.61
N GLY A 6 -76.39 -39.98 24.34
CA GLY A 6 -76.14 -39.81 25.77
C GLY A 6 -74.89 -40.60 26.16
N ILE A 7 -73.72 -39.96 26.38
CA ILE A 7 -72.64 -40.38 27.32
C ILE A 7 -71.66 -39.21 27.57
N LEU A 8 -71.83 -38.65 28.78
CA LEU A 8 -70.90 -38.23 29.85
C LEU A 8 -69.53 -37.55 29.63
N PHE A 9 -69.39 -36.49 30.43
CA PHE A 9 -68.26 -35.61 30.71
C PHE A 9 -67.12 -36.25 31.51
N PHE A 10 -65.88 -35.79 31.26
CA PHE A 10 -64.91 -35.50 32.32
C PHE A 10 -64.23 -34.14 32.06
N ASN A 11 -64.38 -33.24 33.02
CA ASN A 11 -63.72 -31.94 33.12
C ASN A 11 -62.37 -32.12 33.84
N HIS A 12 -61.28 -31.58 33.29
CA HIS A 12 -60.23 -30.95 34.11
C HIS A 12 -59.49 -29.86 33.32
N PRO A 13 -59.13 -28.72 33.98
CA PRO A 13 -58.55 -27.56 33.33
C PRO A 13 -57.03 -27.70 33.21
N ILE A 14 -56.46 -27.49 32.04
CA ILE A 14 -55.01 -27.33 31.91
C ILE A 14 -54.69 -25.84 32.00
N ALA A 15 -54.05 -25.50 33.11
CA ALA A 15 -53.50 -24.19 33.42
C ALA A 15 -52.60 -23.67 32.30
N GLY A 16 -52.75 -22.37 32.00
CA GLY A 16 -51.95 -21.68 30.99
C GLY A 16 -50.46 -21.70 31.31
N SER A 17 -49.67 -22.18 30.36
CA SER A 17 -48.24 -21.94 30.30
C SER A 17 -48.01 -20.48 29.86
N ARG A 18 -47.97 -19.56 30.83
CA ARG A 18 -47.58 -18.15 30.63
C ARG A 18 -46.05 -17.93 30.67
N ASN A 19 -45.23 -18.98 30.62
CA ASN A 19 -43.79 -18.87 30.86
C ASN A 19 -42.87 -19.08 29.64
N SER A 20 -43.36 -19.55 28.49
CA SER A 20 -42.50 -19.79 27.31
C SER A 20 -42.19 -18.53 26.49
N HIS A 21 -43.13 -17.57 26.40
CA HIS A 21 -42.88 -16.32 25.69
C HIS A 21 -42.00 -15.35 26.50
N LEU A 22 -42.14 -15.34 27.83
CA LEU A 22 -41.36 -14.46 28.69
C LEU A 22 -39.86 -14.81 28.66
N GLY A 23 -39.51 -16.11 28.65
CA GLY A 23 -38.12 -16.57 28.55
C GLY A 23 -37.44 -16.19 27.23
N PHE A 24 -38.17 -16.25 26.11
CA PHE A 24 -37.64 -15.90 24.78
C PHE A 24 -37.39 -14.38 24.66
N PHE A 25 -38.30 -13.54 25.16
CA PHE A 25 -38.11 -12.10 25.18
C PHE A 25 -37.01 -11.65 26.16
N VAL A 26 -36.83 -12.35 27.28
CA VAL A 26 -35.73 -12.09 28.22
C VAL A 26 -34.37 -12.48 27.61
N ALA A 27 -34.27 -13.62 26.93
CA ALA A 27 -33.04 -14.04 26.27
C ALA A 27 -32.62 -13.09 25.13
N LEU A 28 -33.56 -12.60 24.32
CA LEU A 28 -33.28 -11.63 23.25
C LEU A 28 -32.85 -10.27 23.80
N ARG A 29 -33.41 -9.83 24.95
CA ARG A 29 -32.98 -8.61 25.64
C ARG A 29 -31.60 -8.74 26.27
N LEU A 30 -31.24 -9.92 26.80
CA LEU A 30 -29.91 -10.18 27.36
C LEU A 30 -28.84 -10.25 26.25
N LEU A 31 -29.14 -10.87 25.11
CA LEU A 31 -28.26 -10.88 23.92
C LEU A 31 -28.08 -9.49 23.32
N GLY A 32 -29.15 -8.71 23.20
CA GLY A 32 -29.07 -7.32 22.74
C GLY A 32 -28.26 -6.44 23.71
N SER A 33 -28.43 -6.61 25.02
CA SER A 33 -27.67 -5.89 26.04
C SER A 33 -26.19 -6.27 26.04
N ALA A 34 -25.84 -7.54 25.81
CA ALA A 34 -24.46 -7.99 25.70
C ALA A 34 -23.76 -7.42 24.44
N ILE A 35 -24.45 -7.40 23.29
CA ILE A 35 -23.91 -6.82 22.06
C ILE A 35 -23.71 -5.30 22.21
N ILE A 36 -24.68 -4.61 22.80
CA ILE A 36 -24.56 -3.17 23.11
C ILE A 36 -23.40 -2.93 24.07
N CYS A 37 -23.24 -3.75 25.11
CA CYS A 37 -22.12 -3.63 26.06
C CYS A 37 -20.75 -3.87 25.38
N ILE A 38 -20.64 -4.82 24.45
CA ILE A 38 -19.43 -5.05 23.65
C ILE A 38 -19.13 -3.88 22.70
N ILE A 39 -20.16 -3.29 22.08
CA ILE A 39 -20.01 -2.09 21.23
C ILE A 39 -19.57 -0.90 22.08
N PHE A 40 -20.11 -0.72 23.29
CA PHE A 40 -19.70 0.35 24.20
C PHE A 40 -18.30 0.12 24.79
N LEU A 41 -17.94 -1.12 25.16
CA LEU A 41 -16.58 -1.45 25.61
C LEU A 41 -15.56 -1.27 24.49
N SER A 42 -15.84 -1.70 23.27
CA SER A 42 -14.95 -1.49 22.12
C SER A 42 -14.83 0.00 21.77
N ALA A 43 -15.92 0.77 21.82
CA ALA A 43 -15.87 2.22 21.66
C ALA A 43 -15.10 2.92 22.79
N LEU A 44 -15.17 2.44 24.04
CA LEU A 44 -14.38 2.96 25.15
C LEU A 44 -12.88 2.62 24.99
N ILE A 45 -12.56 1.41 24.54
CA ILE A 45 -11.19 0.98 24.25
C ILE A 45 -10.60 1.84 23.11
N ILE A 46 -11.36 2.05 22.03
CA ILE A 46 -10.95 2.92 20.89
C ILE A 46 -10.77 4.38 21.34
N LYS A 47 -11.62 4.89 22.23
CA LYS A 47 -11.50 6.26 22.78
C LYS A 47 -10.44 6.41 23.87
N ALA A 48 -10.05 5.33 24.54
CA ALA A 48 -8.99 5.31 25.56
C ALA A 48 -7.60 4.97 24.98
N SER A 49 -7.54 4.40 23.77
CA SER A 49 -6.28 4.17 23.02
C SER A 49 -5.34 5.39 22.95
N PRO A 50 -5.81 6.65 22.74
CA PRO A 50 -4.89 7.80 22.72
C PRO A 50 -4.41 8.22 24.11
N LEU A 51 -5.06 7.80 25.20
CA LEU A 51 -4.66 8.11 26.59
C LEU A 51 -3.71 7.06 27.21
N LEU A 52 -3.67 5.84 26.66
CA LEU A 52 -2.76 4.77 27.08
C LEU A 52 -1.43 4.76 26.31
N CYS A 53 -1.36 5.48 25.19
CA CYS A 53 -0.18 5.57 24.35
C CYS A 53 1.10 6.05 25.08
N PRO A 54 1.07 7.06 25.99
CA PRO A 54 2.32 7.61 26.53
C PRO A 54 2.96 6.74 27.63
N LEU A 55 2.36 5.62 28.05
CA LEU A 55 2.93 4.69 29.03
C LEU A 55 3.50 3.40 28.39
N ILE A 56 3.18 3.15 27.11
CA ILE A 56 3.64 1.96 26.36
C ILE A 56 4.59 2.37 25.22
N CYS A 57 4.51 3.61 24.73
CA CYS A 57 5.46 4.15 23.77
C CYS A 57 6.78 4.45 24.48
N GLY A 58 7.78 3.62 24.23
CA GLY A 58 9.16 3.88 24.63
C GLY A 58 9.61 5.26 24.16
N ARG A 59 10.47 5.87 24.98
CA ARG A 59 11.24 7.09 24.74
C ARG A 59 11.63 7.25 23.26
N GLU A 60 11.23 8.36 22.64
CA GLU A 60 11.59 8.73 21.27
C GLU A 60 13.12 8.71 21.09
N THR A 61 13.62 7.63 20.48
CA THR A 61 14.91 7.60 19.81
C THR A 61 14.67 7.87 18.33
N LEU A 62 15.50 8.75 17.75
CA LEU A 62 15.59 8.99 16.31
C LEU A 62 15.66 7.65 15.56
N PRO A 63 15.15 7.55 14.31
CA PRO A 63 15.01 6.28 13.62
C PRO A 63 16.36 5.53 13.60
N ASP A 64 16.35 4.39 14.27
CA ASP A 64 17.52 3.62 14.63
C ASP A 64 18.40 3.24 13.43
N SER A 65 19.70 3.09 13.73
CA SER A 65 20.75 2.64 12.83
C SER A 65 20.35 1.40 12.01
N PRO A 66 20.89 1.20 10.79
CA PRO A 66 20.57 0.04 9.96
C PRO A 66 20.84 -1.27 10.74
N PRO A 67 19.94 -2.27 10.68
CA PRO A 67 20.15 -3.54 11.37
C PRO A 67 21.44 -4.22 10.92
N SER A 68 22.09 -4.92 11.86
CA SER A 68 23.19 -5.83 11.58
C SER A 68 22.72 -6.95 10.62
N SER A 69 23.44 -7.08 9.51
CA SER A 69 23.03 -7.83 8.30
C SER A 69 22.79 -9.33 8.54
N PRO A 70 21.56 -9.85 8.40
CA PRO A 70 21.28 -11.28 8.40
C PRO A 70 21.03 -11.74 6.95
N ALA A 71 22.04 -12.29 6.28
CA ALA A 71 22.01 -12.71 4.87
C ALA A 71 21.64 -11.58 3.88
N ALA A 72 22.03 -11.72 2.61
CA ALA A 72 21.71 -10.70 1.61
C ALA A 72 20.21 -10.78 1.27
N ILE A 73 19.40 -9.88 1.83
CA ILE A 73 17.95 -9.82 1.64
C ILE A 73 17.62 -9.87 0.14
N LEU A 74 16.80 -10.84 -0.28
CA LEU A 74 16.39 -11.00 -1.67
C LEU A 74 15.24 -10.03 -2.00
N PRO A 75 15.39 -9.12 -2.96
CA PRO A 75 14.30 -8.22 -3.31
C PRO A 75 13.13 -8.98 -3.93
N ALA A 76 11.93 -8.58 -3.52
CA ALA A 76 10.64 -9.07 -3.93
C ALA A 76 9.82 -7.92 -4.52
N SER A 77 9.07 -8.20 -5.59
CA SER A 77 8.22 -7.22 -6.28
C SER A 77 6.97 -6.83 -5.48
N CYS A 78 7.16 -6.34 -4.26
CA CYS A 78 6.13 -5.76 -3.42
C CYS A 78 6.37 -4.27 -3.20
N HIS A 79 5.27 -3.55 -2.99
CA HIS A 79 5.26 -2.14 -2.62
C HIS A 79 4.59 -1.99 -1.25
N SER A 80 5.33 -1.38 -0.33
CA SER A 80 4.91 -1.11 1.05
C SER A 80 3.94 0.05 1.07
N HIS A 81 2.65 -0.27 1.06
CA HIS A 81 1.57 0.70 1.08
C HIS A 81 1.30 1.20 2.50
N ASN A 82 0.86 2.46 2.62
CA ASN A 82 0.59 3.13 3.89
C ASN A 82 1.71 2.97 4.93
N ASP A 83 2.96 3.10 4.49
CA ASP A 83 4.12 2.83 5.32
C ASP A 83 4.29 3.83 6.49
N TYR A 84 3.68 5.01 6.42
CA TYR A 84 3.62 5.98 7.51
C TYR A 84 3.04 5.43 8.84
N TRP A 85 2.25 4.35 8.84
CA TRP A 85 1.81 3.71 10.10
C TRP A 85 2.91 2.90 10.80
N ARG A 86 3.99 2.58 10.08
CA ARG A 86 5.08 1.77 10.62
C ARG A 86 6.03 2.65 11.43
N GLU A 87 6.67 2.03 12.41
CA GLU A 87 7.69 2.68 13.25
C GLU A 87 8.92 3.10 12.41
N ARG A 88 9.36 2.23 11.49
CA ARG A 88 10.49 2.48 10.58
C ARG A 88 10.06 2.25 9.12
N PRO A 89 9.30 3.15 8.48
CA PRO A 89 8.63 2.87 7.19
C PRO A 89 9.56 2.34 6.10
N LEU A 90 10.65 3.07 5.82
CA LEU A 90 11.66 2.66 4.84
C LEU A 90 12.31 1.32 5.23
N PHE A 91 12.83 1.22 6.46
CA PHE A 91 13.61 0.04 6.85
C PHE A 91 12.76 -1.22 6.95
N SER A 92 11.52 -1.14 7.42
CA SER A 92 10.61 -2.29 7.43
C SER A 92 10.36 -2.84 6.01
N ALA A 93 10.22 -1.97 5.01
CA ALA A 93 10.10 -2.38 3.62
C ALA A 93 11.39 -3.02 3.08
N LEU A 94 12.54 -2.38 3.31
CA LEU A 94 13.84 -2.90 2.88
C LEU A 94 14.18 -4.24 3.55
N GLU A 95 13.90 -4.38 4.85
CA GLU A 95 14.10 -5.60 5.64
C GLU A 95 13.24 -6.75 5.14
N ALA A 96 11.97 -6.47 4.81
CA ALA A 96 11.08 -7.44 4.19
C ALA A 96 11.51 -7.78 2.75
N GLY A 97 12.25 -6.90 2.08
CA GLY A 97 12.70 -7.04 0.69
C GLY A 97 11.80 -6.36 -0.35
N CYS A 98 10.85 -5.53 0.05
CA CYS A 98 9.96 -4.83 -0.88
C CYS A 98 10.68 -3.71 -1.64
N VAL A 99 10.56 -3.75 -2.96
CA VAL A 99 11.24 -2.84 -3.90
C VAL A 99 10.48 -1.52 -4.12
N GLY A 100 9.38 -1.30 -3.41
CA GLY A 100 8.64 -0.04 -3.42
C GLY A 100 8.25 0.41 -2.03
N VAL A 101 8.31 1.73 -1.79
CA VAL A 101 7.84 2.41 -0.59
C VAL A 101 6.98 3.61 -0.98
N GLU A 102 6.08 4.02 -0.09
CA GLU A 102 5.14 5.12 -0.30
C GLU A 102 5.48 6.28 0.64
N ALA A 103 5.11 7.51 0.28
CA ALA A 103 5.21 8.64 1.18
C ALA A 103 4.05 9.59 0.89
N ASP A 104 3.05 9.56 1.77
CA ASP A 104 1.94 10.52 1.77
C ASP A 104 2.44 11.89 2.26
N VAL A 105 2.64 12.84 1.34
CA VAL A 105 3.27 14.11 1.66
C VAL A 105 2.30 15.29 1.74
N TRP A 106 2.50 16.09 2.79
CA TRP A 106 1.82 17.37 3.01
C TRP A 106 2.85 18.50 3.08
N PRO A 107 2.71 19.57 2.28
CA PRO A 107 3.59 20.72 2.40
C PRO A 107 3.20 21.56 3.61
N TYR A 108 4.12 21.73 4.56
CA TYR A 108 3.93 22.62 5.70
C TYR A 108 5.18 23.47 5.90
N LYS A 109 5.00 24.80 5.91
CA LYS A 109 6.09 25.78 5.82
C LYS A 109 6.99 25.46 4.61
N ASP A 110 8.27 25.16 4.84
CA ASP A 110 9.30 24.89 3.83
C ASP A 110 9.73 23.42 3.77
N GLU A 111 8.91 22.49 4.26
CA GLU A 111 9.23 21.06 4.29
C GLU A 111 8.04 20.20 3.86
N LEU A 112 8.33 18.99 3.39
CA LEU A 112 7.35 17.94 3.14
C LEU A 112 7.23 17.02 4.35
N PHE A 113 6.07 17.05 5.01
CA PHE A 113 5.74 16.15 6.12
C PHE A 113 5.10 14.87 5.60
N VAL A 114 5.42 13.75 6.24
CA VAL A 114 4.83 12.44 5.90
C VAL A 114 3.71 12.15 6.89
N ALA A 115 2.47 12.12 6.39
CA ALA A 115 1.28 11.94 7.23
C ALA A 115 0.05 11.50 6.40
N HIS A 116 -0.88 10.80 7.04
CA HIS A 116 -2.16 10.46 6.39
C HIS A 116 -3.05 11.70 6.17
N GLY A 117 -3.03 12.61 7.15
CA GLY A 117 -3.80 13.85 7.17
C GLY A 117 -3.06 14.95 7.93
N LEU A 118 -3.47 16.21 7.71
CA LEU A 118 -2.88 17.39 8.37
C LEU A 118 -2.91 17.31 9.90
N ASP A 119 -3.92 16.66 10.47
CA ASP A 119 -4.11 16.45 11.91
C ASP A 119 -3.19 15.37 12.51
N THR A 120 -2.55 14.57 11.65
CA THR A 120 -1.63 13.50 12.04
C THR A 120 -0.15 13.85 11.83
N ILE A 121 0.14 15.11 11.48
CA ILE A 121 1.52 15.58 11.31
C ILE A 121 2.26 15.50 12.65
N VAL A 122 3.34 14.74 12.66
CA VAL A 122 4.26 14.64 13.80
C VAL A 122 5.52 15.46 13.47
N PRO A 123 6.02 16.28 14.41
CA PRO A 123 7.32 16.94 14.24
C PRO A 123 8.42 15.96 13.84
N ASN A 124 9.36 16.40 13.01
CA ASN A 124 10.49 15.61 12.53
C ASN A 124 10.15 14.38 11.65
N ARG A 125 8.87 14.10 11.33
CA ARG A 125 8.47 13.10 10.33
C ARG A 125 8.33 13.75 8.96
N THR A 126 9.47 14.04 8.32
CA THR A 126 9.54 14.66 7.00
C THR A 126 10.01 13.66 5.94
N LEU A 127 9.75 13.95 4.67
CA LEU A 127 10.22 13.12 3.56
C LEU A 127 11.74 12.95 3.62
N LYS A 128 12.47 14.02 3.93
CA LYS A 128 13.93 13.98 4.16
C LYS A 128 14.32 13.04 5.30
N SER A 129 13.76 13.20 6.50
CA SER A 129 14.21 12.44 7.67
C SER A 129 13.84 10.96 7.58
N MET A 130 12.70 10.65 6.97
CA MET A 130 12.15 9.30 6.93
C MET A 130 12.63 8.48 5.72
N TYR A 131 12.92 9.14 4.58
CA TYR A 131 13.26 8.46 3.33
C TYR A 131 14.57 8.98 2.73
N LEU A 132 14.67 10.26 2.38
CA LEU A 132 15.77 10.73 1.52
C LEU A 132 17.14 10.67 2.20
N ASN A 133 17.25 11.13 3.45
CA ASN A 133 18.51 11.11 4.19
C ASN A 133 18.97 9.68 4.51
N PRO A 134 18.10 8.78 5.02
CA PRO A 134 18.46 7.36 5.17
C PRO A 134 18.89 6.69 3.86
N LEU A 135 18.20 6.96 2.75
CA LEU A 135 18.55 6.42 1.44
C LEU A 135 19.92 6.89 0.97
N LEU A 136 20.18 8.20 1.09
CA LEU A 136 21.48 8.78 0.76
C LEU A 136 22.59 8.15 1.62
N GLN A 137 22.39 8.06 2.93
CA GLN A 137 23.37 7.46 3.85
C GLN A 137 23.67 6.00 3.51
N GLN A 138 22.66 5.19 3.19
CA GLN A 138 22.85 3.78 2.82
C GLN A 138 23.58 3.63 1.49
N LEU A 139 23.34 4.53 0.52
CA LEU A 139 23.94 4.46 -0.82
C LEU A 139 25.33 5.09 -0.87
N ASP A 140 25.61 6.12 -0.06
CA ASP A 140 26.95 6.72 0.07
C ASP A 140 27.94 5.78 0.76
N GLY A 141 27.46 5.02 1.77
CA GLY A 141 28.24 3.99 2.46
C GLY A 141 28.68 2.81 1.59
N THR A 142 28.28 2.76 0.31
CA THR A 142 28.67 1.69 -0.64
C THR A 142 30.04 1.90 -1.29
N GLY A 143 30.77 2.97 -0.94
CA GLY A 143 32.10 3.25 -1.51
C GLY A 143 32.05 3.73 -2.96
N ARG A 144 30.96 4.41 -3.35
CA ARG A 144 30.79 5.04 -4.66
C ARG A 144 31.84 6.15 -4.84
N SER A 145 32.81 5.97 -5.73
CA SER A 145 33.69 7.08 -6.14
C SER A 145 33.08 7.82 -7.34
N PRO A 146 32.83 9.15 -7.24
CA PRO A 146 32.29 9.97 -8.33
C PRO A 146 33.12 9.93 -9.63
N SER A 147 34.43 9.69 -9.50
CA SER A 147 35.39 9.65 -10.61
C SER A 147 35.46 8.31 -11.34
N SER A 148 34.72 7.29 -10.89
CA SER A 148 34.61 6.00 -11.56
C SER A 148 33.31 5.90 -12.36
N LEU A 149 33.25 6.57 -13.52
CA LEU A 149 32.28 6.23 -14.56
C LEU A 149 32.95 5.28 -15.57
N PRO A 150 32.23 4.26 -16.07
CA PRO A 150 30.79 4.06 -15.96
C PRO A 150 30.49 2.81 -15.12
N ALA A 151 30.01 2.94 -13.88
CA ALA A 151 29.30 1.81 -13.29
C ALA A 151 27.95 1.67 -14.03
N THR A 152 27.96 0.99 -15.18
CA THR A 152 26.77 0.63 -15.97
C THR A 152 25.77 -0.21 -15.16
N THR A 153 26.19 -0.71 -14.01
CA THR A 153 25.37 -1.45 -13.07
C THR A 153 25.09 -0.57 -11.84
N PRO A 154 23.83 -0.14 -11.63
CA PRO A 154 23.42 0.48 -10.38
C PRO A 154 23.88 -0.38 -9.20
N ARG A 155 24.48 0.26 -8.18
CA ARG A 155 24.67 -0.34 -6.85
C ARG A 155 23.52 0.15 -5.97
N GLY A 156 22.44 -0.59 -6.00
CA GLY A 156 21.22 -0.37 -5.23
C GLY A 156 21.34 -0.84 -3.78
N LEU A 157 20.22 -0.80 -3.07
CA LEU A 157 20.14 -1.08 -1.64
C LEU A 157 20.31 -2.58 -1.32
N TYR A 158 19.94 -3.45 -2.25
CA TYR A 158 19.99 -4.90 -2.07
C TYR A 158 21.33 -5.47 -2.54
N LYS A 159 22.18 -5.89 -1.59
CA LYS A 159 23.46 -6.54 -1.91
C LYS A 159 23.30 -7.83 -2.74
N SER A 160 22.20 -8.55 -2.54
CA SER A 160 21.90 -9.79 -3.28
C SER A 160 21.55 -9.54 -4.76
N ARG A 161 21.06 -8.34 -5.08
CA ARG A 161 20.70 -7.92 -6.43
C ARG A 161 21.00 -6.42 -6.59
N PRO A 162 22.26 -6.04 -6.80
CA PRO A 162 22.66 -4.62 -6.82
C PRO A 162 21.94 -3.79 -7.88
N THR A 163 21.52 -4.40 -9.00
CA THR A 163 20.75 -3.73 -10.06
C THR A 163 19.32 -3.36 -9.67
N GLN A 164 18.81 -3.87 -8.54
CA GLN A 164 17.46 -3.59 -8.10
C GLN A 164 17.32 -2.11 -7.70
N THR A 165 16.48 -1.37 -8.44
CA THR A 165 16.02 -0.05 -8.02
C THR A 165 14.99 -0.19 -6.89
N LEU A 166 15.02 0.75 -5.96
CA LEU A 166 13.89 1.05 -5.08
C LEU A 166 13.00 2.07 -5.78
N VAL A 167 11.68 1.90 -5.73
CA VAL A 167 10.72 2.92 -6.12
C VAL A 167 10.24 3.67 -4.89
N LEU A 168 10.45 4.99 -4.87
CA LEU A 168 9.84 5.89 -3.88
C LEU A 168 8.61 6.54 -4.54
N LEU A 169 7.43 6.08 -4.17
CA LEU A 169 6.17 6.67 -4.58
C LEU A 169 5.83 7.82 -3.62
N VAL A 170 5.72 9.04 -4.13
CA VAL A 170 5.38 10.23 -3.35
C VAL A 170 3.94 10.63 -3.70
N ASP A 171 3.02 10.46 -2.75
CA ASP A 171 1.59 10.79 -2.92
C ASP A 171 1.32 12.21 -2.42
N PHE A 172 0.99 13.11 -3.34
CA PHE A 172 0.75 14.51 -3.06
C PHE A 172 -0.66 14.66 -2.49
N LYS A 173 -0.76 15.06 -1.21
CA LYS A 173 -2.05 15.17 -0.55
C LYS A 173 -2.70 16.55 -0.62
N SER A 174 -1.96 17.58 -1.01
CA SER A 174 -2.49 18.93 -1.23
C SER A 174 -1.48 19.86 -1.90
N HIS A 175 -1.95 21.06 -2.28
CA HIS A 175 -1.14 22.18 -2.78
C HIS A 175 -0.11 21.78 -3.85
N PRO A 176 -0.56 21.24 -5.01
CA PRO A 176 0.29 20.62 -6.04
C PRO A 176 1.58 21.39 -6.33
N GLU A 177 1.47 22.69 -6.59
CA GLU A 177 2.60 23.52 -6.98
C GLU A 177 3.66 23.67 -5.90
N LYS A 178 3.20 23.86 -4.66
CA LYS A 178 4.08 23.99 -3.51
C LYS A 178 4.75 22.65 -3.23
N THR A 179 3.99 21.56 -3.23
CA THR A 179 4.50 20.20 -3.00
C THR A 179 5.54 19.82 -4.05
N TRP A 180 5.28 20.12 -5.32
CA TRP A 180 6.22 19.89 -6.42
C TRP A 180 7.52 20.68 -6.24
N SER A 181 7.43 21.99 -5.98
CA SER A 181 8.61 22.83 -5.75
C SER A 181 9.47 22.35 -4.59
N LEU A 182 8.84 21.95 -3.47
CA LEU A 182 9.53 21.38 -2.32
C LEU A 182 10.17 20.03 -2.66
N LEU A 183 9.46 19.13 -3.35
CA LEU A 183 9.99 17.82 -3.73
C LEU A 183 11.24 17.97 -4.60
N MET A 184 11.17 18.80 -5.64
CA MET A 184 12.30 19.01 -6.56
C MET A 184 13.54 19.53 -5.83
N ARG A 185 13.35 20.41 -4.84
CA ARG A 185 14.41 20.91 -3.96
C ARG A 185 14.96 19.82 -3.03
N GLU A 186 14.10 19.04 -2.39
CA GLU A 186 14.51 17.99 -1.45
C GLU A 186 15.22 16.82 -2.15
N LEU A 187 14.94 16.57 -3.43
CA LEU A 187 15.62 15.55 -4.25
C LEU A 187 17.03 15.94 -4.71
N GLU A 188 17.42 17.20 -4.59
CA GLU A 188 18.70 17.72 -5.10
C GLU A 188 19.95 16.96 -4.61
N PRO A 189 20.07 16.55 -3.33
CA PRO A 189 21.21 15.75 -2.87
C PRO A 189 21.33 14.39 -3.58
N LEU A 190 20.20 13.71 -3.83
CA LEU A 190 20.17 12.43 -4.55
C LEU A 190 20.51 12.62 -6.03
N ARG A 191 20.03 13.72 -6.63
CA ARG A 191 20.30 14.11 -8.02
C ARG A 191 21.80 14.36 -8.25
N ARG A 192 22.43 15.19 -7.41
CA ARG A 192 23.88 15.48 -7.47
C ARG A 192 24.74 14.23 -7.31
N SER A 193 24.25 13.27 -6.53
CA SER A 193 24.93 11.98 -6.29
C SER A 193 24.66 10.94 -7.37
N MET A 194 23.95 11.31 -8.45
CA MET A 194 23.55 10.41 -9.54
C MET A 194 22.88 9.13 -9.00
N LEU A 195 21.91 9.29 -8.09
CA LEU A 195 21.16 8.18 -7.49
C LEU A 195 19.76 8.00 -8.09
N LEU A 196 19.24 9.03 -8.78
CA LEU A 196 17.90 9.04 -9.35
C LEU A 196 17.85 8.45 -10.76
N THR A 197 16.89 7.57 -11.01
CA THR A 197 16.55 7.11 -12.37
C THR A 197 16.11 8.32 -13.17
N SER A 198 16.63 8.45 -14.38
CA SER A 198 16.33 9.60 -15.23
C SER A 198 15.92 9.17 -16.63
N TYR A 199 15.14 9.99 -17.31
CA TYR A 199 14.88 9.88 -18.75
C TYR A 199 15.56 11.06 -19.44
N VAL A 200 16.54 10.76 -20.30
CA VAL A 200 17.39 11.74 -20.99
C VAL A 200 17.61 11.26 -22.41
N SER A 201 17.49 12.15 -23.39
CA SER A 201 17.75 11.82 -24.82
C SER A 201 17.02 10.55 -25.30
N ASN A 202 15.73 10.43 -24.97
CA ASN A 202 14.88 9.28 -25.28
C ASN A 202 15.33 7.94 -24.68
N GLN A 203 16.12 7.98 -23.60
CA GLN A 203 16.57 6.78 -22.89
C GLN A 203 16.31 6.88 -21.40
N LYS A 204 15.71 5.81 -20.84
CA LYS A 204 15.57 5.64 -19.39
C LYS A 204 16.85 5.05 -18.80
N ILE A 205 17.56 5.83 -18.00
CA ILE A 205 18.76 5.44 -17.27
C ILE A 205 18.35 5.03 -15.85
N ILE A 206 18.25 3.73 -15.61
CA ILE A 206 17.89 3.17 -14.30
C ILE A 206 19.03 3.41 -13.30
N ARG A 207 18.69 3.90 -12.11
CA ARG A 207 19.60 4.11 -10.98
C ARG A 207 19.01 3.52 -9.69
N PRO A 208 19.71 3.57 -8.54
CA PRO A 208 19.22 2.94 -7.30
C PRO A 208 17.83 3.39 -6.84
N ILE A 209 17.42 4.62 -7.16
CA ILE A 209 16.14 5.19 -6.71
C ILE A 209 15.37 5.67 -7.94
N THR A 210 14.15 5.17 -8.11
CA THR A 210 13.19 5.71 -9.07
C THR A 210 12.12 6.46 -8.30
N VAL A 211 11.94 7.76 -8.55
CA VAL A 211 10.91 8.57 -7.90
C VAL A 211 9.67 8.59 -8.77
N VAL A 212 8.53 8.26 -8.18
CA VAL A 212 7.23 8.25 -8.83
C VAL A 212 6.30 9.17 -8.04
N VAL A 213 5.52 10.03 -8.70
CA VAL A 213 4.54 10.90 -8.05
C VAL A 213 3.11 10.51 -8.41
N THR A 214 2.21 10.69 -7.45
CA THR A 214 0.76 10.47 -7.59
C THR A 214 -0.02 11.47 -6.74
N GLY A 215 -1.35 11.40 -6.76
CA GLY A 215 -2.23 12.29 -5.99
C GLY A 215 -2.47 13.65 -6.66
N ASP A 216 -2.53 14.71 -5.85
CA ASP A 216 -2.74 16.09 -6.27
C ASP A 216 -1.46 16.67 -6.90
N ILE A 217 -1.07 16.17 -8.07
CA ILE A 217 0.09 16.63 -8.83
C ILE A 217 -0.25 17.86 -9.71
N PRO A 218 0.71 18.76 -9.99
CA PRO A 218 0.48 19.88 -10.92
C PRO A 218 0.01 19.42 -12.31
N ALA A 219 -1.05 20.02 -12.82
CA ALA A 219 -1.66 19.64 -14.09
C ALA A 219 -0.70 19.78 -15.29
N TYR A 220 0.25 20.72 -15.25
CA TYR A 220 1.24 20.86 -16.32
C TYR A 220 2.19 19.68 -16.42
N LEU A 221 2.32 18.83 -15.39
CA LEU A 221 3.14 17.62 -15.49
C LEU A 221 2.61 16.63 -16.52
N LEU A 222 1.30 16.69 -16.83
CA LEU A 222 0.67 15.90 -17.88
C LEU A 222 0.95 16.45 -19.29
N ASN A 223 1.30 17.73 -19.39
CA ASN A 223 1.48 18.47 -20.63
C ASN A 223 2.93 18.92 -20.83
N GLN A 224 3.88 18.41 -20.03
CA GLN A 224 5.27 18.80 -20.19
C GLN A 224 5.76 18.36 -21.56
N ASP A 225 6.14 19.35 -22.35
CA ASP A 225 6.70 19.21 -23.69
C ASP A 225 7.70 18.05 -23.74
N GLU A 226 7.63 17.29 -24.83
CA GLU A 226 8.64 16.32 -25.27
C GLU A 226 10.06 16.93 -25.33
N SER A 227 10.18 18.26 -25.24
CA SER A 227 11.42 19.04 -25.22
C SER A 227 12.14 19.12 -23.87
N ALA A 228 11.57 18.60 -22.77
CA ALA A 228 12.32 18.51 -21.52
C ALA A 228 13.52 17.55 -21.71
N GLU A 229 14.72 18.10 -21.89
CA GLU A 229 15.95 17.36 -22.20
C GLU A 229 16.27 16.24 -21.19
N SER A 230 15.76 16.37 -19.96
CA SER A 230 15.95 15.41 -18.88
C SER A 230 14.83 15.50 -17.82
N ARG A 231 14.40 14.36 -17.28
CA ARG A 231 13.59 14.28 -16.05
C ARG A 231 14.07 13.15 -15.14
N ASP A 232 13.82 13.26 -13.84
CA ASP A 232 14.17 12.23 -12.85
C ASP A 232 13.05 11.92 -11.84
N VAL A 233 11.85 12.41 -12.16
CA VAL A 233 10.61 12.10 -11.47
C VAL A 233 9.58 11.65 -12.52
N PHE A 234 8.93 10.53 -12.25
CA PHE A 234 7.96 9.89 -13.15
C PHE A 234 6.56 9.92 -12.55
N LEU A 235 5.54 9.69 -13.37
CA LEU A 235 4.16 9.61 -12.93
C LEU A 235 3.73 8.16 -12.62
N ASP A 236 2.79 8.02 -11.68
CA ASP A 236 1.92 6.85 -11.55
C ASP A 236 0.66 7.09 -12.38
N ALA A 237 0.62 6.52 -13.58
CA ALA A 237 -0.48 6.71 -14.51
C ALA A 237 -1.76 6.01 -14.00
N PRO A 238 -2.93 6.66 -14.07
CA PRO A 238 -4.18 5.95 -13.80
C PRO A 238 -4.42 4.93 -14.91
N LEU A 239 -4.52 3.64 -14.58
CA LEU A 239 -4.71 2.55 -15.56
C LEU A 239 -5.88 2.79 -16.51
N SER A 240 -6.96 3.39 -16.00
CA SER A 240 -8.14 3.76 -16.78
C SER A 240 -7.89 4.82 -17.87
N ASN A 241 -6.74 5.49 -17.86
CA ASN A 241 -6.39 6.57 -18.77
C ASN A 241 -5.09 6.32 -19.55
N VAL A 242 -4.46 5.15 -19.44
CA VAL A 242 -3.18 4.87 -20.14
C VAL A 242 -3.33 5.01 -21.66
N GLN A 243 -4.48 4.60 -22.22
CA GLN A 243 -4.76 4.66 -23.66
C GLN A 243 -5.03 6.08 -24.20
N SER A 244 -5.00 7.11 -23.36
CA SER A 244 -5.20 8.49 -23.80
C SER A 244 -4.04 9.06 -24.62
N GLY A 245 -2.88 8.38 -24.64
CA GLY A 245 -1.64 8.90 -25.21
C GLY A 245 -0.91 9.89 -24.29
N LEU A 246 -1.42 10.16 -23.09
CA LEU A 246 -0.80 11.05 -22.11
C LEU A 246 0.31 10.38 -21.29
N TYR A 247 0.41 9.04 -21.31
CA TYR A 247 1.31 8.29 -20.45
C TYR A 247 2.08 7.24 -21.24
N ASP A 248 3.39 7.23 -21.03
CA ASP A 248 4.31 6.27 -21.62
C ASP A 248 5.54 6.07 -20.73
N ALA A 249 6.49 5.23 -21.16
CA ALA A 249 7.72 4.98 -20.43
C ALA A 249 8.61 6.22 -20.23
N ALA A 250 8.40 7.29 -21.01
CA ALA A 250 9.17 8.53 -20.95
C ALA A 250 8.75 9.39 -19.75
N ASN A 251 7.44 9.55 -19.51
CA ASN A 251 6.94 10.36 -18.40
C ASN A 251 6.47 9.55 -17.18
N SER A 252 6.20 8.26 -17.35
CA SER A 252 5.61 7.40 -16.32
C SER A 252 6.50 6.19 -16.02
N HIS A 253 6.29 5.61 -14.84
CA HIS A 253 6.97 4.38 -14.43
C HIS A 253 5.97 3.29 -14.08
N TRP A 254 4.96 3.68 -13.29
CA TRP A 254 3.88 2.80 -12.87
C TRP A 254 2.57 3.22 -13.51
N ALA A 255 1.67 2.26 -13.60
CA ALA A 255 0.26 2.49 -13.80
C ALA A 255 -0.54 1.76 -12.71
N SER A 256 -1.51 2.44 -12.11
CA SER A 256 -2.26 1.89 -10.99
C SER A 256 -3.77 2.13 -11.04
N MET A 257 -4.51 1.27 -10.33
CA MET A 257 -5.92 1.48 -10.00
C MET A 257 -6.38 0.66 -8.80
N SER A 258 -7.54 1.01 -8.26
CA SER A 258 -8.23 0.18 -7.27
C SER A 258 -8.68 -1.13 -7.91
N LEU A 259 -8.23 -2.26 -7.35
CA LEU A 259 -8.74 -3.57 -7.74
C LEU A 259 -10.26 -3.63 -7.56
N ALA A 260 -10.75 -3.17 -6.41
CA ALA A 260 -12.17 -3.17 -6.10
C ALA A 260 -13.01 -2.34 -7.09
N LYS A 261 -12.47 -1.25 -7.66
CA LYS A 261 -13.17 -0.50 -8.71
C LYS A 261 -13.21 -1.25 -10.05
N LEU A 262 -12.15 -1.99 -10.38
CA LEU A 262 -12.08 -2.76 -11.63
C LEU A 262 -13.04 -3.97 -11.62
N VAL A 263 -12.95 -4.77 -10.56
CA VAL A 263 -13.56 -6.11 -10.51
C VAL A 263 -14.74 -6.22 -9.56
N GLY A 264 -15.00 -5.21 -8.72
CA GLY A 264 -16.01 -5.29 -7.66
C GLY A 264 -15.60 -6.26 -6.55
N SER A 265 -16.58 -6.93 -5.95
CA SER A 265 -16.35 -7.95 -4.93
C SER A 265 -15.77 -9.23 -5.53
N VAL A 266 -14.89 -9.88 -4.77
CA VAL A 266 -14.28 -11.17 -5.12
C VAL A 266 -14.86 -12.25 -4.20
N SER A 267 -15.29 -13.38 -4.76
CA SER A 267 -15.78 -14.52 -3.97
C SER A 267 -14.63 -15.27 -3.29
N SER A 268 -14.95 -16.12 -2.31
CA SER A 268 -13.97 -17.00 -1.67
C SER A 268 -13.26 -17.96 -2.64
N SER A 269 -13.88 -18.25 -3.79
CA SER A 269 -13.28 -19.04 -4.86
C SER A 269 -12.16 -18.31 -5.61
N GLY A 270 -12.07 -16.97 -5.51
CA GLY A 270 -11.09 -16.15 -6.24
C GLY A 270 -11.76 -15.31 -7.34
N PHE A 271 -10.97 -14.86 -8.32
CA PHE A 271 -11.51 -14.12 -9.47
C PHE A 271 -12.33 -15.04 -10.39
N SER A 272 -13.45 -14.53 -10.88
CA SER A 272 -14.16 -15.12 -12.02
C SER A 272 -13.41 -14.88 -13.34
N SER A 273 -13.72 -15.65 -14.38
CA SER A 273 -13.12 -15.47 -15.71
C SER A 273 -13.32 -14.06 -16.29
N LEU A 274 -14.46 -13.42 -16.00
CA LEU A 274 -14.72 -12.04 -16.41
C LEU A 274 -13.83 -11.03 -15.66
N GLN A 275 -13.59 -11.25 -14.37
CA GLN A 275 -12.69 -10.41 -13.57
C GLN A 275 -11.24 -10.58 -14.02
N LEU A 276 -10.80 -11.81 -14.29
CA LEU A 276 -9.48 -12.09 -14.87
C LEU A 276 -9.31 -11.42 -16.24
N ALA A 277 -10.32 -11.49 -17.11
CA ALA A 277 -10.28 -10.82 -18.41
C ALA A 277 -10.11 -9.29 -18.29
N LYS A 278 -10.77 -8.66 -17.31
CA LYS A 278 -10.59 -7.23 -17.01
C LYS A 278 -9.18 -6.92 -16.53
N ILE A 279 -8.65 -7.70 -15.58
CA ILE A 279 -7.28 -7.54 -15.06
C ILE A 279 -6.28 -7.64 -16.20
N ARG A 280 -6.36 -8.73 -16.98
CA ARG A 280 -5.47 -8.97 -18.12
C ARG A 280 -5.51 -7.86 -19.16
N SER A 281 -6.69 -7.31 -19.43
CA SER A 281 -6.83 -6.18 -20.35
C SER A 281 -6.11 -4.92 -19.85
N GLN A 282 -6.20 -4.63 -18.55
CA GLN A 282 -5.49 -3.48 -17.96
C GLN A 282 -3.98 -3.70 -17.94
N VAL A 283 -3.55 -4.92 -17.60
CA VAL A 283 -2.12 -5.29 -17.58
C VAL A 283 -1.50 -5.11 -18.98
N ARG A 284 -2.10 -5.71 -20.00
CA ARG A 284 -1.64 -5.57 -21.39
C ARG A 284 -1.58 -4.11 -21.82
N SER A 285 -2.63 -3.35 -21.53
CA SER A 285 -2.67 -1.94 -21.92
C SER A 285 -1.53 -1.13 -21.31
N ALA A 286 -1.12 -1.40 -20.08
CA ALA A 286 0.00 -0.70 -19.45
C ALA A 286 1.35 -1.16 -20.01
N HIS A 287 1.51 -2.48 -20.20
CA HIS A 287 2.72 -3.07 -20.78
C HIS A 287 2.98 -2.58 -22.22
N ASP A 288 1.92 -2.42 -23.02
CA ASP A 288 2.00 -1.87 -24.38
C ASP A 288 2.51 -0.41 -24.39
N HIS A 289 2.40 0.31 -23.25
CA HIS A 289 2.92 1.67 -23.06
C HIS A 289 4.22 1.69 -22.24
N GLY A 290 4.81 0.53 -21.96
CA GLY A 290 6.07 0.39 -21.22
C GLY A 290 5.97 0.69 -19.72
N LEU A 291 4.78 0.54 -19.13
CA LEU A 291 4.51 0.84 -17.73
C LEU A 291 4.36 -0.43 -16.89
N GLN A 292 4.88 -0.42 -15.66
CA GLN A 292 4.63 -1.51 -14.71
C GLN A 292 3.28 -1.34 -14.02
N VAL A 293 2.62 -2.43 -13.69
CA VAL A 293 1.25 -2.45 -13.18
C VAL A 293 1.23 -2.74 -11.68
N ARG A 294 0.42 -1.97 -10.96
CA ARG A 294 0.05 -2.27 -9.57
C ARG A 294 -1.44 -2.07 -9.33
N PHE A 295 -2.02 -2.87 -8.44
CA PHE A 295 -3.38 -2.66 -7.96
C PHE A 295 -3.40 -2.39 -6.47
N TRP A 296 -4.15 -1.38 -6.03
CA TRP A 296 -4.36 -1.06 -4.62
C TRP A 296 -5.77 -1.46 -4.16
N LYS A 297 -6.04 -1.36 -2.84
CA LYS A 297 -7.25 -1.92 -2.20
C LYS A 297 -7.40 -3.43 -2.43
N LEU A 298 -6.31 -4.17 -2.23
CA LEU A 298 -6.34 -5.64 -2.23
C LEU A 298 -7.03 -6.15 -0.96
N PRO A 299 -7.71 -7.32 -1.01
CA PRO A 299 -8.30 -7.92 0.18
C PRO A 299 -7.20 -8.30 1.19
N THR A 300 -7.35 -7.88 2.44
CA THR A 300 -6.40 -8.21 3.52
C THR A 300 -6.81 -9.45 4.32
N TRP A 301 -8.12 -9.76 4.35
CA TRP A 301 -8.69 -10.91 5.06
C TRP A 301 -9.92 -11.45 4.30
N PRO A 302 -10.19 -12.76 4.30
CA PRO A 302 -9.40 -13.85 4.91
C PRO A 302 -8.05 -14.08 4.24
N ILE A 303 -7.05 -14.55 5.00
CA ILE A 303 -5.67 -14.76 4.52
C ILE A 303 -5.63 -15.72 3.32
N GLY A 304 -6.42 -16.79 3.33
CA GLY A 304 -6.49 -17.74 2.20
C GLY A 304 -7.00 -17.09 0.91
N LEU A 305 -7.98 -16.18 1.00
CA LEU A 305 -8.47 -15.43 -0.16
C LEU A 305 -7.42 -14.41 -0.62
N ARG A 306 -6.81 -13.67 0.31
CA ARG A 306 -5.72 -12.73 0.01
C ARG A 306 -4.60 -13.41 -0.77
N ASN A 307 -4.07 -14.52 -0.26
CA ASN A 307 -2.96 -15.23 -0.89
C ASN A 307 -3.35 -15.76 -2.28
N LYS A 308 -4.58 -16.27 -2.44
CA LYS A 308 -5.11 -16.67 -3.75
C LYS A 308 -5.14 -15.50 -4.73
N ILE A 309 -5.59 -14.32 -4.28
CA ILE A 309 -5.64 -13.12 -5.11
C ILE A 309 -4.25 -12.63 -5.49
N TRP A 310 -3.30 -12.67 -4.56
CA TRP A 310 -1.90 -12.35 -4.85
C TRP A 310 -1.29 -13.29 -5.89
N ALA A 311 -1.56 -14.60 -5.81
CA ALA A 311 -1.14 -15.56 -6.82
C ALA A 311 -1.76 -15.25 -8.19
N SER A 312 -3.08 -15.07 -8.26
CA SER A 312 -3.77 -14.78 -9.52
C SER A 312 -3.31 -13.46 -10.16
N LEU A 313 -3.10 -12.39 -9.39
CA LEU A 313 -2.60 -11.13 -9.96
C LEU A 313 -1.22 -11.30 -10.59
N ARG A 314 -0.33 -12.09 -9.97
CA ARG A 314 1.00 -12.35 -10.53
C ARG A 314 0.94 -13.23 -11.78
N GLU A 315 0.11 -14.26 -11.78
CA GLU A 315 -0.14 -15.10 -12.96
C GLU A 315 -0.68 -14.28 -14.15
N GLU A 316 -1.48 -13.24 -13.86
CA GLU A 316 -1.98 -12.30 -14.87
C GLU A 316 -0.96 -11.23 -15.30
N GLY A 317 0.27 -11.27 -14.76
CA GLY A 317 1.37 -10.38 -15.15
C GLY A 317 1.42 -9.04 -14.41
N VAL A 318 0.79 -8.91 -13.24
CA VAL A 318 0.94 -7.71 -12.41
C VAL A 318 2.36 -7.63 -11.86
N ASP A 319 3.05 -6.53 -12.16
CA ASP A 319 4.48 -6.36 -11.87
C ASP A 319 4.76 -6.18 -10.38
N ILE A 320 3.92 -5.42 -9.67
CA ILE A 320 4.17 -5.02 -8.27
C ILE A 320 2.95 -5.30 -7.41
N LEU A 321 3.17 -6.07 -6.33
CA LEU A 321 2.14 -6.37 -5.34
C LEU A 321 2.07 -5.29 -4.26
N ASN A 322 1.00 -4.49 -4.28
CA ASN A 322 0.72 -3.49 -3.26
C ASN A 322 0.24 -4.16 -1.96
N THR A 323 0.92 -3.94 -0.82
CA THR A 323 0.62 -4.70 0.40
C THR A 323 0.93 -3.93 1.68
N ASP A 324 0.12 -4.20 2.72
CA ASP A 324 0.41 -3.78 4.10
C ASP A 324 1.15 -4.89 4.89
N ASP A 325 1.04 -6.16 4.45
CA ASP A 325 1.68 -7.33 5.07
C ASP A 325 2.96 -7.69 4.30
N LEU A 326 4.04 -6.98 4.63
CA LEU A 326 5.30 -6.98 3.86
C LEU A 326 5.98 -8.34 3.86
N GLN A 327 6.11 -8.97 5.03
CA GLN A 327 6.84 -10.23 5.17
C GLN A 327 6.14 -11.36 4.43
N ASN A 328 4.82 -11.49 4.58
CA ASN A 328 4.08 -12.55 3.90
C ASN A 328 4.03 -12.33 2.38
N ALA A 329 3.88 -11.08 1.93
CA ALA A 329 3.95 -10.78 0.50
C ALA A 329 5.32 -11.10 -0.08
N ALA A 330 6.40 -10.70 0.57
CA ALA A 330 7.75 -10.98 0.13
C ALA A 330 8.07 -12.48 0.13
N ASN A 331 7.60 -13.24 1.12
CA ASN A 331 7.75 -14.69 1.15
C ASN A 331 7.00 -15.36 0.00
N ALA A 332 5.72 -15.01 -0.23
CA ALA A 332 4.93 -15.53 -1.33
C ALA A 332 5.57 -15.24 -2.70
N LEU A 333 6.18 -14.06 -2.85
CA LEU A 333 6.90 -13.65 -4.06
C LEU A 333 8.20 -14.43 -4.30
N ARG A 334 8.84 -14.95 -3.25
CA ARG A 334 10.12 -15.68 -3.35
C ARG A 334 9.93 -17.19 -3.55
N GLU A 335 8.96 -17.80 -2.88
CA GLU A 335 8.69 -19.25 -2.98
C GLU A 335 8.40 -19.69 -4.42
N ASP A 336 7.73 -18.84 -5.20
CA ASP A 336 7.44 -19.12 -6.60
C ASP A 336 8.65 -18.95 -7.52
N ALA A 337 9.56 -18.04 -7.20
CA ALA A 337 10.80 -17.84 -7.97
C ALA A 337 11.75 -19.05 -7.85
N THR A 338 11.59 -19.87 -6.82
CA THR A 338 12.32 -21.14 -6.66
C THR A 338 11.61 -22.35 -7.26
N SER A 339 10.37 -22.17 -7.74
CA SER A 339 9.51 -23.25 -8.27
C SER A 339 9.40 -23.25 -9.80
N GLN A 340 10.12 -22.36 -10.49
CA GLN A 340 10.23 -22.24 -11.95
C GLN A 340 11.64 -22.61 -12.42
#